data_AF-A0A7Y2JID5-F1
#
_entry.id   AF-A0A7Y2JID5-F1
#
_cell.length_a   1.000
_cell.length_b   1.000
_cell.length_c   1.000
_cell.angle_alpha   90.00
_cell.angle_beta   90.00
_cell.angle_gamma   90.00
#
_symmetry.space_group_name_H-M   'P 1'
#
loop_
_entity.id
_entity.type
_entity.pdbx_description
1 polymer ?
#
loop_
_entity_poly.entity_id
_entity_poly.type
_entity_poly.pdbx_seq_one_letter_code
_entity_poly.pdbx_strand_id
1 'polypeptide(L)'
;MFTSTADVFRTRQGVFDLTSYVSNQGRNAFKRITTSDDADTCLDRLLVHQAGRVLLPSDNRIHGEIQLAAALPDEDFPAFTCATALLLLDRLAGGLSEDDLYWNWDAFSDHYRLADPAIRAALMNGFRTAAGLGRVSLSDMPDPADCLTCRPDEIIDGLRGFEDQRLVNAIEQDVSARDAAEIWIDLSESPLPQSVLNGIRYLYERPQSIAPSDPEAAPLIPWTL
;
A
#
# COMPACT_ATOMS: atom_id res chain seq x y z
N MET A 1 -11.52 4.52 14.40
CA MET A 1 -10.77 4.04 15.58
C MET A 1 -10.28 2.64 15.24
N PHE A 2 -9.00 2.31 15.43
CA PHE A 2 -8.48 0.98 15.07
C PHE A 2 -9.15 -0.11 15.90
N THR A 3 -9.52 -1.22 15.26
CA THR A 3 -10.26 -2.31 15.91
C THR A 3 -9.36 -3.44 16.41
N SER A 4 -8.09 -3.48 15.98
CA SER A 4 -7.10 -4.48 16.38
C SER A 4 -5.67 -3.98 16.22
N THR A 5 -4.71 -4.69 16.82
CA THR A 5 -3.27 -4.45 16.57
C THR A 5 -2.89 -4.69 15.10
N ALA A 6 -3.56 -5.64 14.45
CA ALA A 6 -3.39 -5.91 13.02
C ALA A 6 -3.74 -4.68 12.17
N ASP A 7 -4.82 -3.96 12.52
CA ASP A 7 -5.24 -2.78 11.77
C ASP A 7 -4.21 -1.65 11.88
N VAL A 8 -3.61 -1.47 13.06
CA VAL A 8 -2.54 -0.48 13.28
C VAL A 8 -1.35 -0.80 12.38
N PHE A 9 -0.85 -2.04 12.43
CA PHE A 9 0.30 -2.44 11.62
C PHE A 9 0.00 -2.34 10.12
N ARG A 10 -1.13 -2.86 9.65
CA ARG A 10 -1.55 -2.80 8.24
C ARG A 10 -1.71 -1.37 7.74
N THR A 11 -2.20 -0.47 8.59
CA THR A 11 -2.30 0.95 8.23
C THR A 11 -0.93 1.58 8.07
N ARG A 12 -0.02 1.35 9.02
CA ARG A 12 1.37 1.83 8.92
C ARG A 12 2.05 1.27 7.67
N GLN A 13 1.88 -0.03 7.41
CA GLN A 13 2.44 -0.69 6.23
C GLN A 13 1.85 -0.17 4.93
N GLY A 14 0.52 -0.02 4.83
CA GLY A 14 -0.14 0.54 3.64
C GLY A 14 0.27 1.99 3.36
N VAL A 15 0.40 2.83 4.39
CA VAL A 15 0.95 4.19 4.25
C VAL A 15 2.39 4.16 3.75
N PHE A 16 3.23 3.28 4.30
CA PHE A 16 4.61 3.13 3.88
C PHE A 16 4.75 2.64 2.44
N ASP A 17 3.94 1.65 2.04
CA ASP A 17 3.94 1.08 0.69
C ASP A 17 3.52 2.15 -0.35
N LEU A 18 2.41 2.85 -0.11
CA LEU A 18 1.94 3.93 -1.00
C LEU A 18 2.94 5.09 -1.05
N THR A 19 3.51 5.50 0.09
CA THR A 19 4.53 6.56 0.13
C THR A 19 5.77 6.14 -0.65
N SER A 20 6.21 4.89 -0.52
CA SER A 20 7.36 4.33 -1.24
C SER A 20 7.11 4.30 -2.75
N TYR A 21 5.92 3.88 -3.17
CA TYR A 21 5.52 3.91 -4.57
C TYR A 21 5.54 5.34 -5.13
N VAL A 22 4.86 6.28 -4.48
CA VAL A 22 4.75 7.67 -4.98
C VAL A 22 6.13 8.33 -5.00
N SER A 23 6.95 8.14 -3.97
CA SER A 23 8.27 8.78 -3.86
C SER A 23 9.25 8.30 -4.93
N ASN A 24 9.24 7.00 -5.24
CA ASN A 24 10.23 6.38 -6.12
C ASN A 24 9.78 6.30 -7.58
N GLN A 25 8.53 5.92 -7.84
CA GLN A 25 8.00 5.68 -9.18
C GLN A 25 6.96 6.73 -9.58
N GLY A 26 6.12 7.16 -8.64
CA GLY A 26 5.06 8.12 -8.89
C GLY A 26 5.53 9.55 -9.09
N ARG A 27 6.76 9.92 -8.71
CA ARG A 27 7.27 11.30 -8.75
C ARG A 27 7.20 11.92 -10.14
N ASN A 28 7.60 11.18 -11.18
CA ASN A 28 7.52 11.69 -12.56
C ASN A 28 6.08 11.79 -13.06
N ALA A 29 5.18 10.93 -12.58
CA ALA A 29 3.76 11.00 -12.88
C ALA A 29 3.11 12.20 -12.19
N PHE A 30 3.49 12.49 -10.94
CA PHE A 30 3.01 13.64 -10.19
C PHE A 30 3.30 14.98 -10.87
N LYS A 31 4.47 15.10 -11.51
CA LYS A 31 4.83 16.27 -12.33
C LYS A 31 3.87 16.54 -13.49
N ARG A 32 3.13 15.52 -13.94
CA ARG A 32 2.12 15.63 -15.00
C ARG A 32 0.71 15.85 -14.46
N ILE A 33 0.48 15.53 -13.18
CA ILE A 33 -0.77 15.81 -12.48
C ILE A 33 -0.87 17.31 -12.18
N THR A 34 0.21 17.90 -11.65
CA THR A 34 0.15 19.27 -11.13
C THR A 34 0.56 20.33 -12.14
N THR A 35 -0.08 21.50 -12.06
CA THR A 35 0.37 22.71 -12.76
C THR A 35 1.33 23.56 -11.92
N SER A 36 1.82 23.06 -10.77
CA SER A 36 2.80 23.75 -9.94
C SER A 36 4.14 23.87 -10.67
N ASP A 37 4.72 25.07 -10.68
CA ASP A 37 6.07 25.31 -11.24
C ASP A 37 7.16 24.54 -10.46
N ASP A 38 6.86 24.14 -9.22
CA ASP A 38 7.73 23.32 -8.38
C ASP A 38 6.96 22.10 -7.84
N ALA A 39 6.77 21.11 -8.71
CA ALA A 39 6.08 19.87 -8.39
C ALA A 39 6.83 19.03 -7.35
N ASP A 40 8.17 19.03 -7.34
CA ASP A 40 8.96 18.22 -6.40
C ASP A 40 8.81 18.74 -4.97
N THR A 41 8.93 20.06 -4.75
CA THR A 41 8.68 20.65 -3.43
C THR A 41 7.23 20.45 -2.97
N CYS A 42 6.27 20.49 -3.90
CA CYS A 42 4.87 20.24 -3.56
C CYS A 42 4.66 18.78 -3.10
N LEU A 43 5.27 17.82 -3.79
CA LEU A 43 5.20 16.40 -3.42
C LEU A 43 5.89 16.13 -2.10
N ASP A 44 7.10 16.68 -1.89
CA ASP A 44 7.85 16.50 -0.66
C ASP A 44 7.08 17.08 0.54
N ARG A 45 6.40 18.21 0.34
CA ARG A 45 5.53 18.77 1.37
C ARG A 45 4.35 17.85 1.70
N LEU A 46 3.68 17.28 0.70
CA LEU A 46 2.60 16.32 0.92
C LEU A 46 3.09 15.08 1.66
N LEU A 47 4.17 14.46 1.21
CA LEU A 47 4.66 13.18 1.72
C LEU A 47 5.43 13.32 3.05
N VAL A 48 6.37 14.26 3.14
CA VAL A 48 7.28 14.39 4.28
C VAL A 48 6.69 15.27 5.38
N HIS A 49 6.10 16.41 5.03
CA HIS A 49 5.64 17.38 6.02
C HIS A 49 4.20 17.15 6.47
N GLN A 50 3.37 16.57 5.61
CA GLN A 50 1.94 16.34 5.90
C GLN A 50 1.59 14.85 6.07
N ALA A 51 2.56 13.95 5.90
CA ALA A 51 2.38 12.50 6.00
C ALA A 51 1.27 11.98 5.06
N GLY A 52 1.22 12.51 3.84
CA GLY A 52 0.24 12.16 2.81
C GLY A 52 -1.12 12.87 2.93
N ARG A 53 -1.28 13.82 3.87
CA ARG A 53 -2.55 14.52 4.10
C ARG A 53 -2.65 15.84 3.35
N VAL A 54 -3.84 16.13 2.82
CA VAL A 54 -4.25 17.44 2.31
C VAL A 54 -4.83 18.23 3.47
N LEU A 55 -4.05 19.17 4.00
CA LEU A 55 -4.38 19.87 5.26
C LEU A 55 -4.55 21.38 5.11
N LEU A 56 -3.91 21.99 4.10
CA LEU A 56 -3.88 23.43 3.95
C LEU A 56 -4.88 23.88 2.88
N PRO A 57 -5.48 25.08 3.00
CA PRO A 57 -6.32 25.63 1.92
C PRO A 57 -5.58 25.75 0.58
N SER A 58 -4.25 25.97 0.61
CA SER A 58 -3.40 25.96 -0.59
C SER A 58 -3.39 24.61 -1.30
N ASP A 59 -3.76 23.54 -0.59
CA ASP A 59 -3.72 22.18 -1.10
C ASP A 59 -5.01 21.83 -1.87
N ASN A 60 -6.06 22.65 -1.80
CA ASN A 60 -7.32 22.41 -2.51
C ASN A 60 -7.12 22.35 -4.03
N ARG A 61 -6.22 23.17 -4.58
CA ARG A 61 -5.92 23.13 -6.03
C ARG A 61 -5.27 21.81 -6.42
N ILE A 62 -4.19 21.42 -5.73
CA ILE A 62 -3.48 20.17 -6.01
C ILE A 62 -4.37 18.96 -5.75
N HIS A 63 -5.24 19.01 -4.73
CA HIS A 63 -6.22 17.97 -4.49
C HIS A 63 -7.20 17.82 -5.65
N GLY A 64 -7.71 18.93 -6.21
CA GLY A 64 -8.55 18.89 -7.41
C GLY A 64 -7.82 18.33 -8.64
N GLU A 65 -6.55 18.67 -8.82
CA GLU A 65 -5.68 18.10 -9.87
C GLU A 65 -5.50 16.58 -9.69
N ILE A 66 -5.25 16.13 -8.46
CA ILE A 66 -5.15 14.71 -8.10
C ILE A 66 -6.48 14.00 -8.37
N GLN A 67 -7.62 14.55 -7.93
CA GLN A 67 -8.93 13.95 -8.17
C GLN A 67 -9.24 13.80 -9.66
N LEU A 68 -8.91 14.82 -10.47
CA LEU A 68 -9.07 14.75 -11.92
C LEU A 68 -8.19 13.65 -12.53
N ALA A 69 -6.91 13.58 -12.18
CA ALA A 69 -6.01 12.55 -12.68
C ALA A 69 -6.46 11.14 -12.26
N ALA A 70 -6.99 10.98 -11.04
CA ALA A 70 -7.54 9.72 -10.54
C ALA A 70 -8.86 9.31 -11.23
N ALA A 71 -9.41 10.14 -12.11
CA ALA A 71 -10.61 9.86 -12.89
C ALA A 71 -10.34 9.64 -14.40
N LEU A 72 -9.07 9.60 -14.82
CA LEU A 72 -8.67 9.54 -16.23
C LEU A 72 -7.66 8.39 -16.49
N PRO A 73 -8.06 7.12 -16.30
CA PRO A 73 -7.14 5.98 -16.45
C PRO A 73 -6.58 5.81 -17.87
N ASP A 74 -7.35 6.21 -18.90
CA ASP A 74 -6.97 6.02 -20.31
C ASP A 74 -6.04 7.11 -20.86
N GLU A 75 -5.99 8.28 -20.22
CA GLU A 75 -5.19 9.43 -20.69
C GLU A 75 -3.72 9.32 -20.24
N ASP A 76 -3.50 8.99 -18.97
CA ASP A 76 -2.16 8.84 -18.38
C ASP A 76 -2.22 7.85 -17.21
N PHE A 77 -2.07 6.56 -17.52
CA PHE A 77 -2.20 5.49 -16.54
C PHE A 77 -1.23 5.62 -15.33
N PRO A 78 0.06 6.00 -15.51
CA PRO A 78 0.92 6.30 -14.37
C PRO A 78 0.45 7.49 -13.52
N ALA A 79 -0.10 8.55 -14.12
CA ALA A 79 -0.68 9.66 -13.37
C ALA A 79 -1.93 9.23 -12.59
N PHE A 80 -2.79 8.42 -13.21
CA PHE A 80 -3.97 7.84 -12.59
C PHE A 80 -3.65 6.98 -11.35
N THR A 81 -2.68 6.07 -11.46
CA THR A 81 -2.25 5.21 -10.34
C THR A 81 -1.55 6.01 -9.24
N CYS A 82 -0.71 6.98 -9.60
CA CYS A 82 -0.06 7.89 -8.65
C CYS A 82 -1.09 8.76 -7.90
N ALA A 83 -2.05 9.33 -8.62
CA ALA A 83 -3.12 10.12 -8.05
C ALA A 83 -3.99 9.32 -7.07
N THR A 84 -4.39 8.10 -7.47
CA THR A 84 -5.14 7.19 -6.59
C THR A 84 -4.36 6.85 -5.33
N ALA A 85 -3.05 6.60 -5.43
CA ALA A 85 -2.20 6.33 -4.28
C ALA A 85 -2.14 7.53 -3.31
N LEU A 86 -2.07 8.76 -3.82
CA LEU A 86 -2.11 9.98 -3.00
C LEU A 86 -3.45 10.17 -2.29
N LEU A 87 -4.57 9.89 -2.97
CA LEU A 87 -5.89 9.92 -2.34
C LEU A 87 -6.01 8.89 -1.22
N LEU A 88 -5.55 7.66 -1.47
CA LEU A 88 -5.53 6.60 -0.45
C LEU A 88 -4.63 6.95 0.74
N LEU A 89 -3.47 7.58 0.50
CA LEU A 89 -2.60 8.10 1.56
C LEU A 89 -3.34 9.10 2.44
N ASP A 90 -4.04 10.06 1.84
CA ASP A 90 -4.84 11.05 2.58
C ASP A 90 -5.90 10.34 3.44
N ARG A 91 -6.63 9.36 2.86
CA ARG A 91 -7.62 8.56 3.61
C ARG A 91 -6.99 7.79 4.76
N LEU A 92 -5.88 7.09 4.54
CA LEU A 92 -5.20 6.27 5.57
C LEU A 92 -4.50 7.10 6.64
N ALA A 93 -4.10 8.33 6.34
CA ALA A 93 -3.54 9.25 7.31
C ALA A 93 -4.61 10.05 8.08
N GLY A 94 -5.89 9.93 7.71
CA GLY A 94 -6.99 10.66 8.35
C GLY A 94 -7.01 12.13 7.94
N GLY A 95 -6.76 12.40 6.67
CA GLY A 95 -6.86 13.72 6.06
C GLY A 95 -8.28 14.26 6.04
N LEU A 96 -8.40 15.52 5.62
CA LEU A 96 -9.66 16.29 5.70
C LEU A 96 -10.53 16.18 4.45
N SER A 97 -10.08 15.51 3.39
CA SER A 97 -10.92 15.35 2.18
C SER A 97 -12.25 14.67 2.55
N GLU A 98 -13.33 15.04 1.88
CA GLU A 98 -14.66 14.46 2.10
C GLU A 98 -14.93 13.30 1.12
N ASP A 99 -14.04 13.10 0.15
CA ASP A 99 -14.14 12.03 -0.84
C ASP A 99 -13.87 10.69 -0.18
N ASP A 100 -14.83 9.77 -0.24
CA ASP A 100 -14.70 8.42 0.32
C ASP A 100 -14.16 7.42 -0.70
N LEU A 101 -13.76 7.87 -1.90
CA LEU A 101 -13.23 7.07 -3.02
C LEU A 101 -14.17 5.96 -3.52
N TYR A 102 -15.44 5.95 -3.08
CA TYR A 102 -16.43 4.97 -3.51
C TYR A 102 -16.57 4.96 -5.03
N TRP A 103 -16.73 6.14 -5.64
CA TRP A 103 -16.91 6.28 -7.08
C TRP A 103 -15.66 5.90 -7.87
N ASN A 104 -14.47 6.19 -7.35
CA ASN A 104 -13.21 5.77 -7.96
C ASN A 104 -13.09 4.25 -7.99
N TRP A 105 -13.42 3.58 -6.88
CA TRP A 105 -13.43 2.13 -6.82
C TRP A 105 -14.44 1.53 -7.80
N ASP A 106 -15.69 1.96 -7.72
CA ASP A 106 -16.80 1.42 -8.52
C ASP A 106 -16.55 1.57 -10.02
N ALA A 107 -15.97 2.71 -10.44
CA ALA A 107 -15.67 2.97 -11.84
C ALA A 107 -14.38 2.32 -12.34
N PHE A 108 -13.35 2.18 -11.49
CA PHE A 108 -11.98 1.91 -11.95
C PHE A 108 -11.28 0.71 -11.31
N SER A 109 -11.96 -0.13 -10.53
CA SER A 109 -11.35 -1.32 -9.92
C SER A 109 -10.61 -2.21 -10.93
N ASP A 110 -11.16 -2.40 -12.12
CA ASP A 110 -10.52 -3.15 -13.21
C ASP A 110 -9.26 -2.48 -13.76
N HIS A 111 -9.21 -1.15 -13.78
CA HIS A 111 -8.02 -0.43 -14.22
C HIS A 111 -6.88 -0.58 -13.22
N TYR A 112 -7.17 -0.62 -11.91
CA TYR A 112 -6.14 -0.89 -10.90
C TYR A 112 -5.50 -2.27 -11.07
N ARG A 113 -6.25 -3.28 -11.58
CA ARG A 113 -5.73 -4.62 -11.85
C ARG A 113 -4.70 -4.66 -12.98
N LEU A 114 -4.73 -3.69 -13.89
CA LEU A 114 -3.78 -3.58 -15.00
C LEU A 114 -2.40 -3.09 -14.57
N ALA A 115 -2.26 -2.56 -13.35
CA ALA A 115 -0.98 -2.07 -12.84
C ALA A 115 0.01 -3.23 -12.59
N ASP A 116 1.30 -2.88 -12.63
CA ASP A 116 2.37 -3.82 -12.27
C ASP A 116 2.13 -4.41 -10.87
N PRO A 117 2.53 -5.67 -10.61
CA PRO A 117 2.12 -6.41 -9.41
C PRO A 117 2.35 -5.66 -8.09
N ALA A 118 3.51 -5.02 -7.92
CA ALA A 118 3.78 -4.23 -6.73
C ALA A 118 2.81 -3.04 -6.62
N ILE A 119 2.65 -2.23 -7.67
CA ILE A 119 1.75 -1.06 -7.66
C ILE A 119 0.31 -1.50 -7.40
N ARG A 120 -0.17 -2.53 -8.09
CA ARG A 120 -1.48 -3.12 -7.87
C ARG A 120 -1.65 -3.54 -6.41
N ALA A 121 -0.69 -4.30 -5.86
CA ALA A 121 -0.76 -4.75 -4.47
C ALA A 121 -0.83 -3.55 -3.50
N ALA A 122 -0.05 -2.49 -3.68
CA ALA A 122 -0.15 -1.29 -2.84
C ALA A 122 -1.54 -0.64 -2.91
N LEU A 123 -2.09 -0.45 -4.11
CA LEU A 123 -3.42 0.15 -4.28
C LEU A 123 -4.51 -0.73 -3.66
N MET A 124 -4.50 -2.03 -3.95
CA MET A 124 -5.50 -2.98 -3.46
C MET A 124 -5.44 -3.15 -1.94
N ASN A 125 -4.23 -3.25 -1.37
CA ASN A 125 -4.05 -3.26 0.09
C ASN A 125 -4.45 -1.92 0.73
N GLY A 126 -4.21 -0.80 0.05
CA GLY A 126 -4.64 0.53 0.47
C GLY A 126 -6.16 0.63 0.58
N PHE A 127 -6.90 0.24 -0.47
CA PHE A 127 -8.36 0.19 -0.45
C PHE A 127 -8.88 -0.77 0.62
N ARG A 128 -8.35 -2.00 0.69
CA ARG A 128 -8.73 -3.00 1.68
C ARG A 128 -8.57 -2.49 3.11
N THR A 129 -7.45 -1.82 3.38
CA THR A 129 -7.15 -1.25 4.69
C THR A 129 -8.07 -0.06 4.99
N ALA A 130 -8.26 0.86 4.04
CA ALA A 130 -9.13 2.01 4.22
C ALA A 130 -10.60 1.59 4.47
N ALA A 131 -11.08 0.57 3.76
CA ALA A 131 -12.40 -0.02 3.97
C ALA A 131 -12.51 -0.72 5.34
N GLY A 132 -11.50 -1.48 5.76
CA GLY A 132 -11.45 -2.08 7.09
C GLY A 132 -11.50 -1.06 8.23
N LEU A 133 -11.00 0.15 8.00
CA LEU A 133 -11.08 1.29 8.94
C LEU A 133 -12.40 2.06 8.85
N GLY A 134 -13.28 1.72 7.91
CA GLY A 134 -14.52 2.45 7.63
C GLY A 134 -14.30 3.84 7.03
N ARG A 135 -13.16 4.07 6.36
CA ARG A 135 -12.79 5.37 5.75
C ARG A 135 -13.12 5.48 4.27
N VAL A 136 -13.38 4.35 3.65
CA VAL A 136 -13.76 4.20 2.25
C VAL A 136 -14.90 3.19 2.21
N SER A 137 -15.96 3.51 1.48
CA SER A 137 -17.04 2.57 1.20
C SER A 137 -16.73 1.87 -0.12
N LEU A 138 -16.75 0.54 -0.14
CA LEU A 138 -16.53 -0.23 -1.36
C LEU A 138 -17.79 -1.04 -1.69
N SER A 139 -18.18 -1.09 -2.97
CA SER A 139 -19.27 -1.93 -3.47
C SER A 139 -18.93 -3.41 -3.34
N ASP A 140 -17.66 -3.75 -3.54
CA ASP A 140 -17.05 -5.06 -3.31
C ASP A 140 -15.61 -4.90 -2.76
N MET A 141 -15.14 -5.89 -1.99
CA MET A 141 -13.77 -5.86 -1.48
C MET A 141 -12.77 -6.27 -2.57
N PRO A 142 -11.53 -5.72 -2.59
CA PRO A 142 -10.49 -6.19 -3.49
C PRO A 142 -10.29 -7.71 -3.37
N ASP A 143 -10.12 -8.38 -4.51
CA ASP A 143 -9.82 -9.82 -4.51
C ASP A 143 -8.49 -10.05 -3.75
N PRO A 144 -8.44 -11.02 -2.83
CA PRO A 144 -7.20 -11.41 -2.17
C PRO A 144 -6.02 -11.63 -3.13
N ALA A 145 -6.26 -12.18 -4.32
CA ALA A 145 -5.22 -12.41 -5.33
C ALA A 145 -4.67 -11.10 -5.91
N ASP A 146 -5.50 -10.07 -6.06
CA ASP A 146 -5.07 -8.75 -6.54
C ASP A 146 -4.21 -8.00 -5.51
N CYS A 147 -4.33 -8.37 -4.23
CA CYS A 147 -3.53 -7.83 -3.13
C CYS A 147 -2.10 -8.41 -3.07
N LEU A 148 -1.79 -9.45 -3.85
CA LEU A 148 -0.48 -10.12 -3.83
C LEU A 148 0.49 -9.49 -4.85
N THR A 149 1.72 -9.27 -4.41
CA THR A 149 2.85 -8.89 -5.27
C THR A 149 3.40 -10.09 -6.05
N CYS A 150 3.46 -11.27 -5.42
CA CYS A 150 3.95 -12.52 -6.02
C CYS A 150 3.00 -13.68 -5.75
N ARG A 151 3.05 -14.70 -6.62
CA ARG A 151 2.28 -15.93 -6.41
C ARG A 151 2.95 -16.83 -5.36
N PRO A 152 2.20 -17.65 -4.61
CA PRO A 152 2.76 -18.57 -3.62
C PRO A 152 3.86 -19.47 -4.21
N ASP A 153 3.62 -20.06 -5.38
CA ASP A 153 4.56 -20.98 -6.02
C ASP A 153 5.90 -20.31 -6.37
N GLU A 154 5.87 -19.04 -6.81
CA GLU A 154 7.07 -18.25 -7.12
C GLU A 154 7.90 -17.98 -5.86
N ILE A 155 7.22 -17.79 -4.73
CA ILE A 155 7.87 -17.56 -3.43
C ILE A 155 8.50 -18.84 -2.92
N ILE A 156 7.76 -19.95 -2.93
CA ILE A 156 8.28 -21.25 -2.50
C ILE A 156 9.50 -21.64 -3.34
N ASP A 157 9.44 -21.41 -4.65
CA ASP A 157 10.56 -21.65 -5.55
C ASP A 157 11.76 -20.72 -5.26
N GLY A 158 11.52 -19.44 -4.99
CA GLY A 158 12.56 -18.47 -4.63
C GLY A 158 13.20 -18.70 -3.25
N LEU A 159 12.49 -19.39 -2.34
CA LEU A 159 12.99 -19.79 -1.02
C LEU A 159 13.74 -21.12 -1.04
N ARG A 160 13.78 -21.84 -2.19
CA ARG A 160 14.56 -23.09 -2.30
C ARG A 160 16.03 -22.83 -1.98
N GLY A 161 16.53 -23.48 -0.94
CA GLY A 161 17.90 -23.34 -0.46
C GLY A 161 18.10 -22.31 0.65
N PHE A 162 17.04 -21.62 1.10
CA PHE A 162 17.09 -20.87 2.35
C PHE A 162 17.10 -21.84 3.54
N GLU A 163 18.05 -21.66 4.46
CA GLU A 163 18.26 -22.61 5.56
C GLU A 163 17.10 -22.59 6.57
N ASP A 164 16.49 -21.43 6.80
CA ASP A 164 15.37 -21.30 7.73
C ASP A 164 14.03 -21.66 7.04
N GLN A 165 13.60 -22.90 7.27
CA GLN A 165 12.35 -23.44 6.73
C GLN A 165 11.10 -22.90 7.44
N ARG A 166 11.22 -22.10 8.52
CA ARG A 166 10.05 -21.53 9.21
C ARG A 166 9.18 -20.72 8.27
N LEU A 167 9.78 -19.92 7.39
CA LEU A 167 9.05 -19.08 6.42
C LEU A 167 8.32 -19.92 5.37
N VAL A 168 8.97 -20.94 4.82
CA VAL A 168 8.36 -21.88 3.86
C VAL A 168 7.17 -22.59 4.50
N ASN A 169 7.38 -23.18 5.68
CA ASN A 169 6.32 -23.85 6.42
C ASN A 169 5.17 -22.90 6.76
N ALA A 170 5.46 -21.65 7.09
CA ALA A 170 4.44 -20.65 7.40
C ALA A 170 3.52 -20.34 6.21
N ILE A 171 4.11 -20.29 5.01
CA ILE A 171 3.38 -20.07 3.76
C ILE A 171 2.53 -21.30 3.41
N GLU A 172 3.12 -22.49 3.44
CA GLU A 172 2.43 -23.74 3.08
C GLU A 172 1.28 -24.10 4.04
N GLN A 173 1.46 -23.82 5.33
CA GLN A 173 0.49 -24.16 6.38
C GLN A 173 -0.55 -23.07 6.64
N ASP A 174 -0.49 -21.94 5.91
CA ASP A 174 -1.32 -20.76 6.12
C ASP A 174 -1.41 -20.36 7.60
N VAL A 175 -0.25 -20.15 8.25
CA VAL A 175 -0.17 -19.92 9.71
C VAL A 175 -0.97 -18.69 10.16
N SER A 176 -1.24 -18.56 11.47
CA SER A 176 -1.98 -17.42 11.98
C SER A 176 -1.26 -16.08 11.77
N ALA A 177 -2.01 -14.98 11.80
CA ALA A 177 -1.48 -13.62 11.73
C ALA A 177 -0.42 -13.32 12.81
N ARG A 178 -0.56 -13.93 13.99
CA ARG A 178 0.37 -13.79 15.11
C ARG A 178 1.67 -14.53 14.84
N ASP A 179 1.59 -15.79 14.42
CA ASP A 179 2.79 -16.59 14.13
C ASP A 179 3.59 -15.97 12.97
N ALA A 180 2.89 -15.47 11.95
CA ALA A 180 3.52 -14.72 10.87
C ALA A 180 4.23 -13.45 11.36
N ALA A 181 3.69 -12.77 12.38
CA ALA A 181 4.32 -11.60 12.98
C ALA A 181 5.58 -11.95 13.77
N GLU A 182 5.56 -13.07 14.52
CA GLU A 182 6.73 -13.57 15.25
C GLU A 182 7.87 -13.90 14.28
N ILE A 183 7.57 -14.56 13.15
CA ILE A 183 8.56 -14.83 12.10
C ILE A 183 9.15 -13.53 11.53
N TRP A 184 8.31 -12.52 11.25
CA TRP A 184 8.78 -11.24 10.73
C TRP A 184 9.69 -10.52 11.73
N ILE A 185 9.28 -10.42 13.00
CA ILE A 185 10.05 -9.74 14.04
C ILE A 185 11.44 -10.39 14.16
N ASP A 186 11.53 -11.71 14.26
CA ASP A 186 12.79 -12.44 14.35
C ASP A 186 13.71 -12.17 13.16
N LEU A 187 13.16 -12.20 11.93
CA LEU A 187 13.95 -12.04 10.71
C LEU A 187 14.37 -10.58 10.46
N SER A 188 13.61 -9.61 10.96
CA SER A 188 13.87 -8.18 10.76
C SER A 188 15.13 -7.66 11.46
N GLU A 189 15.73 -8.45 12.35
CA GLU A 189 16.93 -8.09 13.09
C GLU A 189 18.20 -8.01 12.21
N SER A 190 18.15 -8.46 10.97
CA SER A 190 19.29 -8.47 10.04
C SER A 190 18.88 -8.17 8.60
N PRO A 191 19.81 -7.71 7.74
CA PRO A 191 19.53 -7.57 6.30
C PRO A 191 19.11 -8.91 5.69
N LEU A 192 17.96 -8.92 5.01
CA LEU A 192 17.38 -10.13 4.42
C LEU A 192 17.60 -10.18 2.91
N PRO A 193 17.84 -11.38 2.33
CA PRO A 193 17.78 -11.58 0.89
C PRO A 193 16.40 -11.22 0.32
N GLN A 194 16.36 -10.82 -0.95
CA GLN A 194 15.13 -10.43 -1.63
C GLN A 194 14.05 -11.53 -1.64
N SER A 195 14.45 -12.79 -1.79
CA SER A 195 13.52 -13.93 -1.75
C SER A 195 12.83 -14.09 -0.39
N VAL A 196 13.56 -13.81 0.70
CA VAL A 196 13.01 -13.84 2.07
C VAL A 196 12.03 -12.69 2.27
N LEU A 197 12.39 -11.49 1.80
CA LEU A 197 11.49 -10.33 1.83
C LEU A 197 10.20 -10.58 1.06
N ASN A 198 10.27 -11.24 -0.11
CA ASN A 198 9.08 -11.62 -0.88
C ASN A 198 8.17 -12.59 -0.10
N GLY A 199 8.75 -13.55 0.63
CA GLY A 199 7.98 -14.45 1.48
C GLY A 199 7.30 -13.75 2.65
N ILE A 200 7.99 -12.84 3.33
CA ILE A 200 7.40 -12.01 4.39
C ILE A 200 6.30 -11.11 3.84
N ARG A 201 6.54 -10.50 2.67
CA ARG A 201 5.58 -9.65 1.97
C ARG A 201 4.28 -10.42 1.69
N TYR A 202 4.37 -11.66 1.22
CA TYR A 202 3.21 -12.51 1.03
C TYR A 202 2.43 -12.81 2.32
N LEU A 203 3.12 -13.10 3.43
CA LEU A 203 2.46 -13.31 4.72
C LEU A 203 1.70 -12.06 5.19
N TYR A 204 2.15 -10.86 4.81
CA TYR A 204 1.45 -9.60 5.02
C TYR A 204 0.29 -9.38 4.05
N GLU A 205 0.42 -9.73 2.78
CA GLU A 205 -0.57 -9.39 1.75
C GLU A 205 -1.81 -10.30 1.75
N ARG A 206 -1.70 -11.54 2.22
CA ARG A 206 -2.83 -12.47 2.33
C ARG A 206 -3.91 -11.99 3.32
N PRO A 207 -5.15 -12.52 3.27
CA PRO A 207 -6.23 -12.11 4.18
C PRO A 207 -5.89 -12.26 5.68
N GLN A 208 -5.20 -13.34 6.05
CA GLN A 208 -4.69 -13.58 7.40
C GLN A 208 -3.33 -12.89 7.62
N SER A 209 -3.32 -11.59 7.33
CA SER A 209 -2.15 -10.71 7.33
C SER A 209 -1.54 -10.55 8.72
N ILE A 210 -0.22 -10.35 8.77
CA ILE A 210 0.61 -10.13 9.97
C ILE A 210 -0.03 -9.21 11.01
N ALA A 211 0.01 -9.65 12.28
CA ALA A 211 -0.54 -8.93 13.44
C ALA A 211 0.45 -8.96 14.62
N PRO A 212 1.42 -8.02 14.69
CA PRO A 212 2.38 -7.94 15.78
C PRO A 212 1.70 -7.61 17.12
N SER A 213 2.30 -8.07 18.22
CA SER A 213 1.84 -7.73 19.57
C SER A 213 2.04 -6.25 19.91
N ASP A 214 3.13 -5.67 19.41
CA ASP A 214 3.40 -4.23 19.45
C ASP A 214 3.42 -3.68 18.02
N PRO A 215 2.26 -3.32 17.46
CA PRO A 215 2.15 -2.92 16.06
C PRO A 215 2.74 -1.52 15.78
N GLU A 216 3.06 -0.74 16.80
CA GLU A 216 3.67 0.60 16.65
C GLU A 216 5.21 0.50 16.61
N ALA A 217 5.78 -0.41 17.39
CA ALA A 217 7.23 -0.66 17.39
C ALA A 217 7.68 -1.65 16.30
N ALA A 218 6.76 -2.51 15.81
CA ALA A 218 7.10 -3.49 14.79
C ALA A 218 7.70 -2.82 13.53
N PRO A 219 8.81 -3.35 12.99
CA PRO A 219 9.43 -2.83 11.79
C PRO A 219 8.50 -3.00 10.59
N LEU A 220 8.57 -2.08 9.64
CA LEU A 220 7.81 -2.16 8.40
C LEU A 220 8.56 -3.00 7.38
N ILE A 221 7.81 -3.77 6.60
CA ILE A 221 8.36 -4.63 5.55
C ILE A 221 8.82 -3.72 4.40
N PRO A 222 10.10 -3.77 3.99
CA PRO A 222 10.62 -2.94 2.91
C PRO A 222 9.83 -3.12 1.62
N TRP A 223 9.61 -2.03 0.89
CA TRP A 223 9.00 -2.07 -0.45
C TRP A 223 9.96 -2.76 -1.42
N THR A 224 9.46 -3.75 -2.15
CA THR A 224 10.27 -4.60 -3.04
C THR A 224 9.78 -4.45 -4.46
N LEU A 225 10.71 -4.17 -5.38
CA LEU A 225 10.50 -4.11 -6.83
C LEU A 225 11.28 -5.23 -7.52
#